data_AF-A0A0Q6YVP9-F1
#
_entry.id   AF-A0A0Q6YVP9-F1
#
_cell.length_a   1.000
_cell.length_b   1.000
_cell.length_c   1.000
_cell.angle_alpha   90.00
_cell.angle_beta   90.00
_cell.angle_gamma   90.00
#
_symmetry.space_group_name_H-M   'P 1'
#
loop_
_entity.id
_entity.type
_entity.pdbx_description
1 polymer ?
#
loop_
_entity_poly.entity_id
_entity_poly.type
_entity_poly.pdbx_seq_one_letter_code
_entity_poly.pdbx_strand_id
1 'polypeptide(L)' 'MSENKQNCPANAMFAKWRRAVDIRLYKVYGITIDDAGIDDKRLTNHFQSAETPNDFVYWVGEKYDLDPKTDYLWHQR' A
#
# COMPACT_ATOMS: atom_id res chain seq x y z
N MET A 1 -4.49 -0.61 37.41
CA MET A 1 -3.76 0.47 36.70
C MET A 1 -4.05 0.29 35.23
N SER A 2 -4.50 1.32 34.54
CA SER A 2 -5.06 1.21 33.18
C SER A 2 -4.12 1.81 32.12
N GLU A 3 -4.52 1.65 30.85
CA GLU A 3 -4.12 2.46 29.69
C GLU A 3 -2.76 2.16 28.98
N ASN A 4 -2.89 1.35 27.92
CA ASN A 4 -2.47 1.70 26.55
C ASN A 4 -1.00 2.13 26.29
N LYS A 5 -0.08 1.17 26.29
CA LYS A 5 1.26 1.32 25.66
C LYS A 5 1.29 0.98 24.16
N GLN A 6 0.31 1.45 23.38
CA GLN A 6 0.25 1.18 21.92
C GLN A 6 0.12 2.41 21.01
N ASN A 7 -0.06 3.63 21.56
CA ASN A 7 -0.18 4.86 20.77
C ASN A 7 1.21 5.43 20.35
N CYS A 8 1.99 4.63 19.63
CA CYS A 8 3.20 5.11 18.98
C CYS A 8 2.83 5.85 17.68
N PRO A 9 3.36 7.05 17.39
CA PRO A 9 3.03 7.79 16.17
C PRO A 9 3.39 7.00 14.90
N ALA A 10 4.45 6.18 14.96
CA ALA A 10 4.82 5.25 13.89
C ALA A 10 3.70 4.26 13.54
N ASN A 11 2.95 3.73 14.51
CA ASN A 11 1.83 2.81 14.26
C ASN A 11 0.68 3.53 13.54
N ALA A 12 0.35 4.75 13.98
CA ALA A 12 -0.69 5.56 13.35
C ALA A 12 -0.30 6.01 11.92
N MET A 13 0.97 6.35 11.71
CA MET A 13 1.51 6.68 10.38
C MET A 13 1.52 5.46 9.45
N PHE A 14 1.95 4.29 9.95
CA PHE A 14 1.92 3.03 9.19
C PHE A 14 0.50 2.61 8.83
N ALA A 15 -0.45 2.66 9.77
CA ALA A 15 -1.86 2.35 9.49
C ALA A 15 -2.47 3.31 8.45
N LYS A 16 -2.12 4.60 8.49
CA LYS A 16 -2.51 5.60 7.48
C LYS A 16 -1.87 5.31 6.12
N TRP A 17 -0.60 4.88 6.09
CA TRP A 17 0.12 4.50 4.87
C TRP A 17 -0.45 3.22 4.25
N ARG A 18 -0.64 2.14 5.04
CA ARG A 18 -1.26 0.87 4.59
C ARG A 18 -2.64 1.13 3.98
N ARG A 19 -3.50 1.91 4.65
CA ARG A 19 -4.81 2.29 4.11
C ARG A 19 -4.71 3.11 2.82
N ALA A 20 -3.69 3.94 2.66
CA ALA A 20 -3.47 4.71 1.44
C ALA A 20 -2.97 3.84 0.27
N VAL A 21 -2.15 2.83 0.54
CA VAL A 21 -1.75 1.79 -0.43
C VAL A 21 -2.96 0.98 -0.87
N ASP A 22 -3.74 0.47 0.08
CA ASP A 22 -4.87 -0.42 -0.18
C ASP A 22 -5.95 0.25 -1.05
N ILE A 23 -6.31 1.49 -0.74
CA ILE A 23 -7.22 2.33 -1.54
C ILE A 23 -6.68 2.57 -2.96
N ARG A 24 -5.36 2.54 -3.18
CA ARG A 24 -4.72 2.74 -4.49
C ARG A 24 -4.60 1.43 -5.27
N LEU A 25 -4.20 0.32 -4.65
CA LEU A 25 -4.23 -1.01 -5.28
C LEU A 25 -5.64 -1.32 -5.81
N TYR A 26 -6.68 -1.07 -5.00
CA TYR A 26 -8.06 -1.33 -5.40
C TYR A 26 -8.54 -0.40 -6.54
N LYS A 27 -8.02 0.82 -6.61
CA LYS A 27 -8.32 1.77 -7.70
C LYS A 27 -7.59 1.44 -9.00
N VAL A 28 -6.29 1.16 -8.95
CA VAL A 28 -5.46 0.93 -10.14
C VAL A 28 -5.63 -0.50 -10.65
N TYR A 29 -5.50 -1.51 -9.79
CA TYR A 29 -5.48 -2.93 -10.17
C TYR A 29 -6.75 -3.70 -9.75
N GLY A 30 -7.47 -3.24 -8.71
CA GLY A 30 -8.69 -3.89 -8.22
C GLY A 30 -8.52 -4.92 -7.12
N ILE A 31 -7.28 -5.16 -6.71
CA ILE A 31 -6.91 -6.03 -5.59
C ILE A 31 -6.66 -5.19 -4.34
N THR A 32 -6.83 -5.79 -3.15
CA THR A 32 -6.34 -5.26 -1.88
C THR A 32 -4.89 -5.68 -1.63
N ILE A 33 -4.30 -5.19 -0.54
CA ILE A 33 -3.01 -5.69 -0.01
C ILE A 33 -3.07 -7.19 0.30
N ASP A 34 -4.21 -7.64 0.82
CA ASP A 34 -4.39 -9.00 1.31
C ASP A 34 -4.64 -9.97 0.12
N ASP A 35 -5.37 -9.53 -0.92
CA ASP A 35 -5.49 -10.23 -2.21
C ASP A 35 -4.13 -10.40 -2.90
N ALA A 36 -3.24 -9.41 -2.79
CA ALA A 36 -1.88 -9.46 -3.31
C ALA A 36 -0.94 -10.39 -2.48
N GLY A 37 -1.43 -10.95 -1.37
CA GLY A 37 -0.66 -11.83 -0.49
C GLY A 37 0.53 -11.17 0.19
N ILE A 38 0.45 -9.86 0.46
CA ILE A 38 1.59 -9.08 0.97
C ILE A 38 1.55 -9.01 2.51
N ASP A 39 2.58 -9.56 3.15
CA ASP A 39 2.69 -9.60 4.60
C ASP A 39 3.08 -8.25 5.26
N ASP A 40 2.70 -8.10 6.53
CA ASP A 40 2.96 -6.92 7.37
C ASP A 40 4.46 -6.57 7.52
N LYS A 41 5.37 -7.54 7.48
CA LYS A 41 6.81 -7.29 7.58
C LYS A 41 7.31 -6.65 6.27
N ARG A 42 6.81 -7.10 5.12
CA ARG A 42 7.11 -6.49 3.81
C ARG A 42 6.56 -5.06 3.74
N LEU A 43 5.31 -4.85 4.12
CA LEU A 43 4.71 -3.50 4.22
C LEU A 43 5.53 -2.58 5.14
N THR A 44 5.95 -3.11 6.30
CA THR A 44 6.77 -2.36 7.28
C THR A 44 8.12 -1.96 6.69
N ASN A 45 8.80 -2.85 5.96
CA ASN A 45 10.08 -2.54 5.32
C ASN A 45 9.94 -1.41 4.29
N HIS A 46 8.94 -1.49 3.40
CA HIS A 46 8.71 -0.46 2.37
C HIS A 46 8.34 0.90 3.00
N PHE A 47 7.50 0.90 4.04
CA PHE A 47 7.21 2.10 4.83
C PHE A 47 8.46 2.69 5.52
N GLN A 48 9.35 1.85 6.06
CA GLN A 48 10.61 2.29 6.69
C GLN A 48 11.62 2.85 5.68
N SER A 49 11.58 2.41 4.43
CA SER A 49 12.33 3.00 3.30
C SER A 49 11.78 4.37 2.84
N ALA A 50 10.76 4.91 3.51
CA ALA A 50 10.07 6.16 3.18
C ALA A 50 9.41 6.19 1.78
N GLU A 51 9.13 5.01 1.20
CA GLU A 51 8.45 4.86 -0.08
C GLU A 51 7.01 5.42 -0.01
N THR A 52 6.54 6.11 -1.05
CA THR A 52 5.17 6.65 -1.02
C THR A 52 4.15 5.55 -1.37
N PRO A 53 2.88 5.70 -0.94
CA PRO A 53 1.82 4.80 -1.36
C PRO A 53 1.53 4.77 -2.87
N ASN A 54 2.15 5.62 -3.70
CA ASN A 54 2.11 5.47 -5.16
C ASN A 54 3.20 4.52 -5.64
N ASP A 55 4.43 4.72 -5.17
CA ASP A 55 5.60 4.00 -5.68
C ASP A 55 5.52 2.51 -5.29
N PHE A 56 5.06 2.23 -4.07
CA PHE A 56 4.71 0.87 -3.64
C PHE A 56 3.66 0.22 -4.56
N VAL A 57 2.66 0.97 -5.02
CA VAL A 57 1.57 0.46 -5.87
C VAL A 57 2.07 0.15 -7.27
N TYR A 58 2.90 1.02 -7.86
CA TYR A 58 3.60 0.73 -9.10
C TYR A 58 4.52 -0.48 -8.95
N TRP A 59 5.29 -0.55 -7.86
CA TRP A 59 6.16 -1.69 -7.57
C TRP A 59 5.38 -3.00 -7.43
N VAL A 60 4.17 -3.01 -6.83
CA VAL A 60 3.29 -4.19 -6.83
C VAL A 60 2.86 -4.55 -8.26
N GLY A 61 2.48 -3.56 -9.07
CA GLY A 61 2.14 -3.76 -10.48
C GLY A 61 3.26 -4.43 -11.27
N GLU A 62 4.47 -3.85 -11.24
CA GLU A 62 5.65 -4.40 -11.89
C GLU A 62 6.09 -5.76 -11.31
N LYS A 63 5.92 -5.97 -10.00
CA LYS A 63 6.41 -7.18 -9.34
C LYS A 63 5.56 -8.43 -9.63
N TYR A 64 4.27 -8.23 -9.86
CA TYR A 64 3.28 -9.29 -10.05
C TYR A 64 2.66 -9.28 -11.46
N ASP A 65 3.19 -8.47 -12.39
CA ASP A 65 2.77 -8.36 -13.79
C ASP A 65 1.26 -8.03 -13.93
N LEU A 66 0.82 -6.99 -13.21
CA LEU A 66 -0.59 -6.61 -13.12
C LEU A 66 -0.96 -5.53 -14.14
N ASP A 67 -1.96 -5.83 -14.99
CA ASP A 67 -2.60 -4.83 -15.84
C ASP A 67 -3.41 -3.80 -15.01
N PRO A 68 -3.19 -2.49 -15.21
CA PRO A 68 -4.08 -1.47 -14.67
C PRO A 68 -5.49 -1.59 -15.26
N LYS A 69 -6.52 -1.34 -14.45
CA LYS A 69 -7.91 -1.18 -14.90
C LYS A 69 -7.99 -0.17 -16.04
N THR A 70 -8.80 -0.48 -17.04
CA THR A 70 -8.80 0.16 -18.36
C THR A 70 -8.97 1.69 -18.35
N ASP A 71 -9.63 2.25 -17.33
CA ASP A 71 -9.80 3.70 -17.15
C ASP A 71 -8.47 4.45 -16.88
N TYR A 72 -7.44 3.76 -16.38
CA TYR A 72 -6.10 4.34 -16.17
C TYR A 72 -5.26 4.42 -17.46
N LEU A 73 -5.62 3.70 -18.53
CA LEU A 73 -4.80 3.57 -19.74
C LEU A 73 -4.89 4.76 -20.72
N TRP A 74 -5.77 5.73 -20.47
CA TRP A 74 -6.15 6.74 -21.49
C TRP A 74 -5.53 8.15 -21.34
N HIS A 75 -4.63 8.37 -20.37
CA HIS A 75 -4.09 9.71 -20.06
C HIS A 75 -2.56 9.80 -19.91
N GLN A 76 -1.79 8.92 -20.56
CA GLN A 76 -0.35 9.13 -20.79
C GLN A 76 0.00 8.96 -22.27
N ARG A 77 0.13 10.10 -22.96
CA ARG A 77 0.59 10.24 -24.34
C ARG A 77 1.30 11.58 -24.50
#